data_AF-A0A8S4E0B1-F1
#
_entry.id   AF-A0A8S4E0B1-F1
#
_cell.length_a   1.000
_cell.length_b   1.000
_cell.length_c   1.000
_cell.angle_alpha   90.00
_cell.angle_beta   90.00
_cell.angle_gamma   90.00
#
_symmetry.space_group_name_H-M   'P 1'
#
loop_
_entity.id
_entity.type
_entity.pdbx_description
1 polymer ?
#
loop_
_entity_poly.entity_id
_entity_poly.type
_entity_poly.pdbx_seq_one_letter_code
_entity_poly.pdbx_strand_id
1 'polypeptide(L)'
;MTLTERHSDPELIKILSDAGRLLCDIHHRESVSRRFAFINAVNKSKRDTIKNTKIDHNLFGSNLTEHLKTSKAISVSASELRYNSSNHQHRAQLNTTMPRSQPALNVRGAPRAPVAEPRAYPRQPRRPPPPPPPAPAQWEYRRAPPPPPQVTRPRNYSRPPQNRRR
;
A
#
# COMPACT_ATOMS: atom_id res chain seq x y z
N MET A 1 -27.31 -11.88 62.18
CA MET A 1 -27.89 -11.32 60.95
C MET A 1 -27.57 -12.27 59.82
N THR A 2 -28.57 -13.05 59.44
CA THR A 2 -28.50 -14.22 58.55
C THR A 2 -28.56 -13.82 57.08
N LEU A 3 -27.77 -14.56 56.28
CA LEU A 3 -27.70 -14.68 54.81
C LEU A 3 -28.38 -13.61 53.95
N THR A 4 -27.56 -12.85 53.22
CA THR A 4 -27.97 -12.13 52.00
C THR A 4 -28.43 -13.13 50.94
N GLU A 5 -29.74 -13.28 50.77
CA GLU A 5 -30.35 -14.01 49.67
C GLU A 5 -30.00 -13.30 48.35
N ARG A 6 -29.00 -13.82 47.63
CA ARG A 6 -28.62 -13.34 46.29
C ARG A 6 -29.54 -14.00 45.26
N HIS A 7 -30.76 -13.50 45.11
CA HIS A 7 -31.57 -13.84 43.95
C HIS A 7 -30.83 -13.39 42.68
N SER A 8 -30.32 -14.36 41.93
CA SER A 8 -29.74 -14.14 40.62
C SER A 8 -30.89 -14.04 39.62
N ASP A 9 -31.36 -12.82 39.37
CA ASP A 9 -32.42 -12.58 38.40
C ASP A 9 -31.95 -13.05 37.02
N PRO A 10 -32.55 -14.11 36.44
CA PRO A 10 -32.06 -14.70 35.19
C PRO A 10 -32.17 -13.72 34.02
N GLU A 11 -33.13 -12.80 34.08
CA GLU A 11 -33.29 -11.72 33.12
C GLU A 11 -32.14 -10.70 33.20
N LEU A 12 -31.70 -10.33 34.41
CA LEU A 12 -30.55 -9.46 34.62
C LEU A 12 -29.27 -10.10 34.08
N ILE A 13 -29.06 -11.39 34.35
CA ILE A 13 -27.91 -12.14 33.81
C ILE A 13 -27.93 -12.15 32.28
N LYS A 14 -29.11 -12.33 31.68
CA LYS A 14 -29.26 -12.31 30.22
C LYS A 14 -28.91 -10.94 29.64
N ILE A 15 -29.46 -9.86 30.20
CA ILE A 15 -29.17 -8.49 29.78
C ILE A 15 -27.68 -8.17 29.91
N LEU A 16 -27.05 -8.54 31.03
CA LEU A 16 -25.61 -8.34 31.24
C LEU A 16 -24.76 -9.16 30.26
N SER A 17 -25.16 -10.39 29.96
CA SER A 17 -24.47 -11.23 28.98
C SER A 17 -24.56 -10.64 27.57
N ASP A 18 -25.73 -10.15 27.18
CA ASP A 18 -25.95 -9.53 25.88
C ASP A 18 -25.22 -8.18 25.77
N ALA A 19 -25.24 -7.36 26.83
CA ALA A 19 -24.44 -6.14 26.92
C ALA A 19 -22.93 -6.44 26.84
N GLY A 20 -22.47 -7.50 27.51
CA GLY A 20 -21.09 -7.96 27.46
C GLY A 20 -20.66 -8.36 26.04
N ARG A 21 -21.53 -9.09 25.30
CA ARG A 21 -21.29 -9.43 23.89
C ARG A 21 -21.18 -8.18 23.02
N LEU A 22 -22.11 -7.23 23.17
CA LEU A 22 -22.07 -5.97 22.44
C LEU A 22 -20.80 -5.16 22.72
N LEU A 23 -20.37 -5.08 23.98
CA LEU A 23 -19.13 -4.41 24.37
C LEU A 23 -17.91 -5.08 23.75
N CYS A 24 -17.85 -6.41 23.78
CA CYS A 24 -16.78 -7.17 23.13
C CYS A 24 -16.74 -6.92 21.61
N ASP A 25 -17.90 -6.90 20.95
CA ASP A 25 -18.00 -6.63 19.51
C ASP A 25 -17.53 -5.21 19.17
N ILE A 26 -17.96 -4.21 19.95
CA ILE A 26 -17.53 -2.81 19.78
C ILE A 26 -16.02 -2.70 19.98
N HIS A 27 -15.50 -3.26 21.07
CA HIS A 27 -14.07 -3.25 21.37
C HIS A 27 -13.25 -3.93 20.26
N HIS A 28 -13.74 -5.05 19.73
CA HIS A 28 -13.09 -5.74 18.62
C HIS A 28 -13.08 -4.89 17.35
N ARG A 29 -14.23 -4.32 16.95
CA ARG A 29 -14.34 -3.44 15.78
C ARG A 29 -13.46 -2.21 15.90
N GLU A 30 -13.40 -1.62 17.09
CA GLU A 30 -12.54 -0.49 17.36
C GLU A 30 -11.07 -0.87 17.24
N SER A 31 -10.67 -1.99 17.86
CA SER A 31 -9.31 -2.52 17.76
C SER A 31 -8.90 -2.78 16.31
N VAL A 32 -9.76 -3.40 15.50
CA VAL A 32 -9.51 -3.64 14.06
C VAL A 32 -9.39 -2.31 13.30
N SER A 33 -10.26 -1.34 13.58
CA SER A 33 -10.24 -0.03 12.91
C SER A 33 -8.96 0.76 13.22
N ARG A 34 -8.57 0.83 14.50
CA ARG A 34 -7.30 1.45 14.92
C ARG A 34 -6.13 0.76 14.21
N ARG A 35 -6.11 -0.57 14.21
CA ARG A 35 -5.05 -1.37 13.56
C ARG A 35 -4.94 -1.04 12.06
N PHE A 36 -6.06 -0.96 11.36
CA PHE A 36 -6.11 -0.60 9.94
C PHE A 36 -5.52 0.80 9.69
N ALA A 37 -5.90 1.79 10.49
CA ALA A 37 -5.38 3.16 10.38
C ALA A 37 -3.85 3.20 10.55
N PHE A 38 -3.33 2.55 11.59
CA PHE A 38 -1.89 2.49 11.86
C PHE A 38 -1.12 1.74 10.77
N ILE A 39 -1.60 0.58 10.30
CA ILE A 39 -0.93 -0.18 9.23
C ILE A 39 -0.83 0.65 7.94
N ASN A 40 -1.81 1.50 7.66
CA ASN A 40 -1.77 2.34 6.47
C ASN A 40 -0.84 3.55 6.62
N ALA A 41 -0.53 3.98 7.84
CA ALA A 41 0.41 5.07 8.11
C ALA A 41 1.90 4.64 8.08
N VAL A 42 2.19 3.33 8.11
CA VAL A 42 3.56 2.80 8.19
C VAL A 42 4.15 2.47 6.81
N ASN A 43 5.47 2.59 6.68
CA ASN A 43 6.25 2.22 5.49
C ASN A 43 5.98 0.79 5.02
N LYS A 44 5.86 0.60 3.70
CA LYS A 44 5.51 -0.68 3.04
C LYS A 44 6.32 -1.88 3.55
N SER A 45 7.63 -1.71 3.78
CA SER A 45 8.50 -2.79 4.26
C SER A 45 8.16 -3.32 5.66
N LYS A 46 7.64 -2.48 6.55
CA LYS A 46 7.28 -2.86 7.93
C LYS A 46 5.81 -3.28 8.05
N ARG A 47 4.97 -2.90 7.09
CA ARG A 47 3.53 -3.21 7.09
C ARG A 47 3.28 -4.71 7.16
N ASP A 48 4.03 -5.50 6.42
CA ASP A 48 3.78 -6.96 6.36
C ASP A 48 4.16 -7.65 7.67
N THR A 49 5.23 -7.21 8.33
CA THR A 49 5.58 -7.67 9.69
C THR A 49 4.50 -7.29 10.71
N ILE A 50 3.97 -6.07 10.65
CA ILE A 50 2.96 -5.56 11.60
C ILE A 50 1.56 -6.18 11.35
N LYS A 51 1.23 -6.54 10.12
CA LYS A 51 -0.03 -7.25 9.77
C LYS A 51 -0.09 -8.66 10.35
N ASN A 52 1.04 -9.31 10.55
CA ASN A 52 1.10 -10.69 11.03
C ASN A 52 1.10 -10.81 12.55
N THR A 53 1.15 -9.70 13.30
CA THR A 53 1.10 -9.75 14.76
C THR A 53 -0.31 -10.02 15.28
N LYS A 54 -0.41 -10.60 16.48
CA LYS A 54 -1.69 -10.78 17.18
C LYS A 54 -2.18 -9.45 17.76
N ILE A 55 -3.51 -9.31 17.83
CA ILE A 55 -4.14 -8.14 18.45
C ILE A 55 -4.21 -8.40 19.95
N ASP A 56 -3.49 -7.59 20.72
CA ASP A 56 -3.49 -7.61 22.19
C ASP A 56 -3.89 -6.24 22.74
N HIS A 57 -3.79 -6.05 24.07
CA HIS A 57 -3.96 -4.75 24.75
C HIS A 57 -3.15 -3.60 24.08
N ASN A 58 -1.96 -3.90 23.56
CA ASN A 58 -1.09 -2.94 22.86
C ASN A 58 -1.37 -2.85 21.35
N LEU A 59 -2.52 -3.33 20.86
CA LEU A 59 -2.96 -3.36 19.46
C LEU A 59 -2.15 -4.27 18.51
N PHE A 60 -0.85 -4.41 18.75
CA PHE A 60 0.11 -5.18 17.96
C PHE A 60 0.96 -6.15 18.81
N GLY A 61 0.65 -6.26 20.10
CA GLY A 61 1.40 -7.08 21.06
C GLY A 61 2.60 -6.38 21.70
N SER A 62 2.96 -6.80 22.91
CA SER A 62 4.19 -6.34 23.60
C SER A 62 5.47 -6.75 22.86
N ASN A 63 5.42 -7.85 22.10
CA ASN A 63 6.56 -8.42 21.39
C ASN A 63 6.76 -7.82 19.98
N LEU A 64 6.07 -6.73 19.62
CA LEU A 64 6.24 -6.07 18.33
C LEU A 64 7.70 -5.67 18.06
N THR A 65 8.41 -5.21 19.10
CA THR A 65 9.82 -4.84 19.01
C THR A 65 10.70 -6.02 18.63
N GLU A 66 10.42 -7.20 19.18
CA GLU A 66 11.09 -8.45 18.85
C GLU A 66 10.78 -8.89 17.42
N HIS A 67 9.51 -8.83 17.00
CA HIS A 67 9.10 -9.11 15.61
C HIS A 67 9.80 -8.20 14.58
N LEU A 68 10.00 -6.92 14.92
CA LEU A 68 10.73 -5.99 14.05
C LEU A 68 12.23 -6.31 13.98
N LYS A 69 12.85 -6.69 15.10
CA LYS A 69 14.27 -7.11 15.15
C LYS A 69 14.49 -8.39 14.34
N THR A 70 13.64 -9.39 14.54
CA THR A 70 13.72 -10.67 13.81
C THR A 70 13.47 -10.47 12.32
N SER A 71 12.45 -9.69 11.94
CA SER A 71 12.18 -9.35 10.53
C SER A 71 13.36 -8.63 9.86
N LYS A 72 14.05 -7.73 10.59
CA LYS A 72 15.26 -7.08 10.10
C LYS A 72 16.41 -8.05 9.94
N ALA A 73 16.67 -8.91 10.94
CA ALA A 73 17.71 -9.93 10.87
C ALA A 73 17.48 -10.89 9.69
N ILE A 74 16.24 -11.38 9.53
CA ILE A 74 15.84 -12.23 8.39
C ILE A 74 16.06 -11.50 7.06
N SER A 75 15.72 -10.21 6.98
CA SER A 75 15.93 -9.43 5.75
C SER A 75 17.41 -9.30 5.39
N VAL A 76 18.28 -9.10 6.39
CA VAL A 76 19.74 -9.06 6.20
C VAL A 76 20.25 -10.43 5.74
N SER A 77 19.92 -11.51 6.46
CA SER A 77 20.32 -12.86 6.08
C SER A 77 19.79 -13.24 4.68
N ALA A 78 18.55 -12.86 4.36
CA ALA A 78 17.99 -13.09 3.03
C ALA A 78 18.71 -12.27 1.95
N SER A 79 19.22 -11.09 2.25
CA SER A 79 20.00 -10.28 1.32
C SER A 79 21.40 -10.86 1.05
N GLU A 80 22.02 -11.48 2.06
CA GLU A 80 23.31 -12.17 1.92
C GLU A 80 23.17 -13.47 1.13
N LEU A 81 22.06 -14.19 1.33
CA LEU A 81 21.76 -15.43 0.60
C LEU A 81 21.35 -15.19 -0.86
N ARG A 82 20.79 -14.02 -1.18
CA ARG A 82 20.51 -13.65 -2.55
C ARG A 82 21.84 -13.39 -3.25
N TYR A 83 22.21 -14.29 -4.16
CA TYR A 83 23.28 -14.05 -5.10
C TYR A 83 22.95 -12.78 -5.89
N ASN A 84 23.64 -11.67 -5.62
CA ASN A 84 23.47 -10.42 -6.34
C ASN A 84 23.99 -10.61 -7.78
N SER A 85 23.16 -11.19 -8.65
CA SER A 85 23.42 -11.30 -10.10
C SER A 85 23.47 -9.93 -10.80
N SER A 86 23.32 -8.82 -10.08
CA SER A 86 23.38 -7.47 -10.62
C SER A 86 24.82 -6.93 -10.76
N ASN A 87 25.86 -7.66 -10.39
CA ASN A 87 27.25 -7.21 -10.62
C ASN A 87 27.86 -7.64 -11.97
N HIS A 88 27.04 -7.70 -13.04
CA HIS A 88 27.53 -7.67 -14.42
C HIS A 88 27.58 -6.22 -14.95
N GLN A 89 28.10 -5.29 -14.15
CA GLN A 89 28.40 -3.92 -14.58
C GLN A 89 29.83 -3.49 -14.20
N HIS A 90 30.77 -4.42 -14.13
CA HIS A 90 32.16 -4.09 -14.46
C HIS A 90 32.35 -4.27 -15.97
N ARG A 91 31.77 -3.36 -16.76
CA ARG A 91 32.29 -3.09 -18.10
C ARG A 91 33.66 -2.45 -17.90
N ALA A 92 34.67 -3.30 -17.72
CA ALA A 92 36.05 -2.89 -17.83
C ALA A 92 36.19 -2.23 -19.20
N GLN A 93 36.33 -0.90 -19.21
CA GLN A 93 36.75 -0.18 -20.40
C GLN A 93 38.21 -0.55 -20.61
N LEU A 94 38.45 -1.69 -21.28
CA LEU A 94 39.75 -2.01 -21.84
C LEU A 94 40.00 -0.97 -22.93
N ASN A 95 40.76 0.07 -22.61
CA ASN A 95 41.45 0.88 -23.60
C ASN A 95 42.55 -0.01 -24.21
N THR A 96 42.16 -0.89 -25.13
CA THR A 96 43.11 -1.62 -25.98
C THR A 96 43.21 -0.88 -27.29
N THR A 97 44.23 -0.03 -27.37
CA THR A 97 44.78 0.47 -28.62
C THR A 97 45.11 -0.73 -29.50
N MET A 98 44.33 -0.93 -30.55
CA MET A 98 44.55 -1.98 -31.54
C MET A 98 45.85 -1.72 -32.30
N PRO A 99 46.65 -2.77 -32.56
CA PRO A 99 47.22 -2.88 -33.89
C PRO A 99 46.75 -4.17 -34.56
N ARG A 100 46.14 -3.95 -35.72
CA ARG A 100 46.41 -4.69 -36.96
C ARG A 100 46.13 -6.19 -36.94
N SER A 101 44.92 -6.50 -37.39
CA SER A 101 44.58 -7.65 -38.25
C SER A 101 45.79 -8.38 -38.84
N GLN A 102 46.09 -9.55 -38.28
CA GLN A 102 46.82 -10.63 -38.95
C GLN A 102 45.81 -11.73 -39.29
N PRO A 103 45.78 -12.27 -40.53
CA PRO A 103 44.74 -13.18 -40.96
C PRO A 103 45.07 -14.65 -40.67
N ALA A 104 43.98 -15.40 -40.42
CA ALA A 104 43.76 -16.83 -40.62
C ALA A 104 44.72 -17.85 -39.98
N LEU A 105 44.31 -18.41 -38.83
CA LEU A 105 44.60 -19.81 -38.51
C LEU A 105 43.30 -20.63 -38.51
N ASN A 106 43.35 -21.69 -39.31
CA ASN A 106 42.28 -22.59 -39.63
C ASN A 106 41.85 -23.40 -38.40
N VAL A 107 40.69 -23.09 -37.82
CA VAL A 107 39.95 -24.03 -36.98
C VAL A 107 38.59 -24.24 -37.63
N ARG A 108 38.55 -25.14 -38.60
CA ARG A 108 37.32 -25.68 -39.17
C ARG A 108 36.70 -26.58 -38.09
N GLY A 109 35.76 -26.05 -37.32
CA GLY A 109 34.92 -26.86 -36.44
C GLY A 109 34.08 -27.85 -37.25
N ALA A 110 33.84 -29.03 -36.69
CA ALA A 110 33.06 -30.10 -37.31
C ALA A 110 31.68 -29.61 -37.80
N PRO A 111 31.16 -30.12 -38.94
CA PRO A 111 29.86 -29.71 -39.45
C PRO A 111 28.77 -30.07 -38.44
N ARG A 112 27.93 -29.09 -38.09
CA ARG A 112 26.73 -29.30 -37.29
C ARG A 112 25.77 -30.19 -38.07
N ALA A 113 25.25 -31.23 -37.41
CA ALA A 113 24.13 -32.02 -37.91
C ALA A 113 22.95 -31.10 -38.29
N PRO A 114 22.18 -31.43 -39.35
CA PRO A 114 21.08 -30.59 -39.79
C PRO A 114 20.05 -30.41 -38.68
N VAL A 115 19.63 -29.16 -38.52
CA VAL A 115 18.56 -28.70 -37.63
C VAL A 115 17.33 -29.58 -37.84
N ALA A 116 16.89 -30.27 -36.79
CA ALA A 116 15.55 -30.83 -36.75
C ALA A 116 14.56 -29.66 -36.94
N GLU A 117 13.72 -29.75 -37.97
CA GLU A 117 12.73 -28.73 -38.29
C GLU A 117 11.91 -28.33 -37.06
N PRO A 118 11.68 -27.03 -36.81
CA PRO A 118 10.79 -26.62 -35.73
C PRO A 118 9.37 -27.09 -36.08
N ARG A 119 8.87 -28.04 -35.28
CA ARG A 119 7.49 -28.53 -35.33
C ARG A 119 6.54 -27.32 -35.31
N ALA A 120 5.82 -27.10 -36.41
CA ALA A 120 4.84 -26.03 -36.53
C ALA A 120 3.68 -26.28 -35.55
N TYR A 121 3.65 -25.54 -34.45
CA TYR A 121 2.44 -25.42 -33.64
C TYR A 121 1.46 -24.49 -34.36
N PRO A 122 0.17 -24.86 -34.49
CA PRO A 122 -0.81 -23.96 -35.07
C PRO A 122 -0.90 -22.69 -34.21
N ARG A 123 -0.63 -21.54 -34.83
CA ARG A 123 -0.84 -20.22 -34.21
C ARG A 123 -2.33 -20.08 -33.89
N GLN A 124 -2.67 -20.04 -32.60
CA GLN A 124 -3.98 -19.58 -32.20
C GLN A 124 -4.18 -18.11 -32.63
N PRO A 125 -5.36 -17.74 -33.16
CA PRO A 125 -5.63 -16.36 -33.54
C PRO A 125 -5.57 -15.48 -32.28
N ARG A 126 -4.78 -14.40 -32.35
CA ARG A 126 -4.72 -13.37 -31.31
C ARG A 126 -6.12 -12.83 -31.08
N ARG A 127 -6.61 -12.95 -29.84
CA ARG A 127 -7.84 -12.28 -29.41
C ARG A 127 -7.69 -10.76 -29.62
N PRO A 128 -8.68 -10.07 -30.20
CA PRO A 128 -8.66 -8.61 -30.27
C PRO A 128 -8.62 -8.01 -28.85
N PRO A 129 -8.00 -6.83 -28.68
CA PRO A 129 -7.96 -6.15 -27.39
C PRO A 129 -9.39 -5.84 -26.91
N PRO A 130 -9.65 -5.84 -25.60
CA PRO A 130 -10.95 -5.47 -25.06
C PRO A 130 -11.28 -4.00 -25.40
N PRO A 131 -12.57 -3.67 -25.60
CA PRO A 131 -12.98 -2.29 -25.86
C PRO A 131 -12.61 -1.37 -24.69
N PRO A 132 -12.36 -0.07 -24.95
CA PRO A 132 -12.12 0.91 -23.90
C PRO A 132 -13.33 0.99 -22.94
N PRO A 133 -13.09 1.28 -21.65
CA PRO A 133 -14.19 1.45 -20.69
C PRO A 133 -15.12 2.57 -21.14
N PRO A 134 -16.44 2.46 -20.87
CA PRO A 134 -17.38 3.53 -21.17
C PRO A 134 -16.93 4.81 -20.44
N ALA A 135 -17.01 5.94 -21.15
CA ALA A 135 -16.76 7.26 -20.56
C ALA A 135 -17.63 7.41 -19.30
N PRO A 136 -17.10 8.02 -18.21
CA PRO A 136 -17.88 8.20 -17.00
C PRO A 136 -19.17 8.94 -17.37
N ALA A 137 -20.30 8.31 -17.06
CA ALA A 137 -21.61 8.92 -17.20
C ALA A 137 -21.55 10.27 -16.48
N GLN A 138 -21.68 11.35 -17.25
CA GLN A 138 -21.82 12.70 -16.75
C GLN A 138 -23.19 12.77 -16.07
N TRP A 139 -23.31 12.18 -14.88
CA TRP A 139 -24.42 12.51 -14.01
C TRP A 139 -24.18 13.97 -13.61
N GLU A 140 -24.82 14.82 -14.39
CA GLU A 140 -25.33 16.12 -14.07
C GLU A 140 -25.26 16.39 -12.57
N TYR A 141 -24.25 17.15 -12.17
CA TYR A 141 -24.35 17.97 -10.98
C TYR A 141 -25.70 18.68 -11.08
N ARG A 142 -26.66 18.29 -10.23
CA ARG A 142 -27.75 19.20 -9.87
C ARG A 142 -27.08 20.45 -9.33
N ARG A 143 -26.81 21.41 -10.21
CA ARG A 143 -26.42 22.75 -9.82
C ARG A 143 -27.61 23.28 -9.05
N ALA A 144 -27.42 23.57 -7.77
CA ALA A 144 -28.32 24.46 -7.08
C ALA A 144 -28.39 25.77 -7.91
N PRO A 145 -29.58 26.36 -8.09
CA PRO A 145 -29.68 27.63 -8.79
C PRO A 145 -28.79 28.68 -8.09
N PRO A 146 -28.15 29.59 -8.85
CA PRO A 146 -27.32 30.63 -8.26
C PRO A 146 -28.15 31.51 -7.31
N PRO A 147 -27.57 31.99 -6.20
CA PRO A 147 -28.25 32.91 -5.31
C PRO A 147 -28.61 34.22 -6.04
N PRO A 148 -29.72 34.89 -5.65
CA PRO A 148 -30.14 36.14 -6.28
C PRO A 148 -29.07 37.25 -6.11
N PRO A 149 -28.99 38.20 -7.05
CA PRO A 149 -28.01 39.29 -7.00
C PRO A 149 -28.26 40.15 -5.76
N GLN A 150 -27.21 40.34 -4.95
CA GLN A 150 -27.26 41.27 -3.82
C GLN A 150 -27.27 42.71 -4.35
N VAL A 151 -28.31 43.46 -4.01
CA VAL A 151 -28.41 44.88 -4.29
C VAL A 151 -27.31 45.59 -3.50
N THR A 152 -26.30 46.08 -4.20
CA THR A 152 -25.23 46.89 -3.63
C THR A 152 -25.80 48.26 -3.26
N ARG A 153 -25.92 48.50 -1.96
CA ARG A 153 -26.26 49.82 -1.41
C ARG A 153 -25.11 50.79 -1.74
N PRO A 154 -25.36 52.00 -2.27
CA PRO A 154 -24.28 52.93 -2.59
C PRO A 154 -23.52 53.31 -1.32
N ARG A 155 -22.20 53.18 -1.41
CA ARG A 155 -21.22 53.49 -0.37
C ARG A 155 -21.14 55.02 -0.24
N ASN A 156 -21.85 55.59 0.73
CA ASN A 156 -21.72 57.00 1.08
C ASN A 156 -20.28 57.30 1.51
N TYR A 157 -19.56 58.05 0.68
CA TYR A 157 -18.30 58.65 1.06
C TYR A 157 -18.58 59.90 1.89
N SER A 158 -18.46 59.78 3.21
CA SER A 158 -18.35 60.92 4.11
C SER A 158 -17.47 60.51 5.27
N ARG A 159 -16.15 60.58 5.06
CA ARG A 159 -15.17 60.53 6.15
C ARG A 159 -14.55 61.93 6.27
N PRO A 160 -14.71 62.65 7.39
CA PRO A 160 -14.04 63.92 7.59
C PRO A 160 -12.54 63.70 7.87
N PRO A 161 -11.68 64.70 7.59
CA PRO A 161 -10.23 64.55 7.70
C PRO A 161 -9.78 64.49 9.16
N GLN A 162 -8.92 63.53 9.47
CA GLN A 162 -8.35 63.33 10.79
C GLN A 162 -7.15 64.28 10.98
N ASN A 163 -7.30 65.28 11.84
CA ASN A 163 -6.24 66.21 12.22
C ASN A 163 -5.05 65.46 12.83
N ARG A 164 -3.86 65.63 12.22
CA ARG A 164 -2.58 65.15 12.72
C ARG A 164 -2.01 66.22 13.65
N ARG A 165 -1.99 65.96 14.96
CA ARG A 165 -1.23 66.78 15.92
C ARG A 165 0.02 66.03 16.38
N ARG A 166 1.07 66.85 16.53
CA ARG A 166 2.42 66.58 16.99
C ARG A 166 2.46 66.06 18.42
#